data_AF-A0A919IPT2-F1
#
_entry.id   AF-A0A919IPT2-F1
#
_cell.length_a   1.000
_cell.length_b   1.000
_cell.length_c   1.000
_cell.angle_alpha   90.00
_cell.angle_beta   90.00
_cell.angle_gamma   90.00
#
_symmetry.space_group_name_H-M   'P 1'
#
loop_
_entity.id
_entity.type
_entity.pdbx_description
1 polymer ?
#
loop_
_entity_poly.entity_id
_entity_poly.type
_entity_poly.pdbx_seq_one_letter_code
_entity_poly.pdbx_strand_id
1 'polypeptide(L)'
;MLVAVIAALLFLVRYQDPARAASGDSFWYMRQALIFTGVDAETARVRVEHIMCQDINRSLADKHQKPTCKSYDTTKITQRYRAIFDSRPGYPLFGAPFVAVLGPWTGMMAATLVLAMVAGVLAYLAVWMASGLRLAGILASAALFVLPTGFWMSRMLVESGMVAGFLAVLIGAMLIQRGRRSGIALISVALIWLFAARSASGLAMSLVLLGAGALSLVHRESRRSGAIIAGLGAAGAVGWQLLSKVLGLPGFNETVQDFATRHFKDPDIPDPVPWLIEQNLKFWPTVPLTDLMDLVKPAALLLVVAVFVVRLRPVAALWIFTGLIGVAMIVAHPVHTEWERLTLPLWIPVAAVLGFGTALALTRPARTPDPAGPPSPEEAPGPPVTAPAQVG
;
A
#
# COMPACT_ATOMS: atom_id res chain seq x y z
N MET A 1 -6.36 17.82 -10.87
CA MET A 1 -5.37 18.77 -10.31
C MET A 1 -5.34 18.77 -8.80
N LEU A 2 -6.44 19.08 -8.09
CA LEU A 2 -6.45 19.19 -6.61
C LEU A 2 -5.79 18.00 -5.88
N VAL A 3 -6.17 16.76 -6.19
CA VAL A 3 -5.59 15.55 -5.57
C VAL A 3 -4.08 15.46 -5.79
N ALA A 4 -3.60 15.78 -6.98
CA ALA A 4 -2.19 15.75 -7.33
C ALA A 4 -1.40 16.82 -6.55
N VAL A 5 -1.98 18.00 -6.36
CA VAL A 5 -1.38 19.09 -5.55
C VAL A 5 -1.30 18.67 -4.08
N ILE A 6 -2.39 18.14 -3.51
CA ILE A 6 -2.41 17.64 -2.12
C ILE A 6 -1.36 16.53 -1.94
N ALA A 7 -1.31 15.56 -2.85
CA ALA A 7 -0.34 14.47 -2.82
C ALA A 7 1.10 15.00 -2.87
N ALA A 8 1.41 15.97 -3.74
CA ALA A 8 2.74 16.56 -3.85
C ALA A 8 3.14 17.32 -2.57
N LEU A 9 2.24 18.14 -2.01
CA LEU A 9 2.51 18.87 -0.77
C LEU A 9 2.74 17.93 0.41
N LEU A 10 1.88 16.92 0.59
CA LEU A 10 2.02 15.94 1.66
C LEU A 10 3.26 15.08 1.48
N PHE A 11 3.63 14.73 0.24
CA PHE A 11 4.89 14.08 -0.05
C PHE A 11 6.07 14.94 0.41
N LEU A 12 6.09 16.23 0.07
CA LEU A 12 7.19 17.13 0.43
C LEU A 12 7.33 17.28 1.95
N VAL A 13 6.20 17.41 2.67
CA VAL A 13 6.19 17.43 4.14
C VAL A 13 6.82 16.16 4.70
N ARG A 14 6.46 14.99 4.17
CA ARG A 14 7.03 13.70 4.59
C ARG A 14 8.49 13.53 4.19
N TYR A 15 8.87 14.05 3.03
CA TYR A 15 10.23 13.96 2.50
C TYR A 15 11.22 14.80 3.32
N GLN A 16 10.75 15.89 3.93
CA GLN A 16 11.56 16.77 4.79
C GLN A 16 11.78 16.24 6.21
N ASP A 17 11.19 15.10 6.56
CA ASP A 17 11.36 14.48 7.88
C ASP A 17 12.86 14.21 8.18
N PRO A 18 13.43 14.72 9.28
CA PRO A 18 14.84 14.48 9.65
C PRO A 18 15.12 13.01 10.02
N ALA A 19 14.08 12.20 10.28
CA ALA A 19 14.20 10.75 10.32
C ALA A 19 14.41 10.15 8.92
N ARG A 20 14.64 10.97 7.88
CA ARG A 20 15.02 10.50 6.56
C ARG A 20 16.46 10.02 6.51
N ALA A 21 16.61 8.74 6.20
CA ALA A 21 17.85 8.13 5.76
C ALA A 21 17.54 7.27 4.53
N ALA A 22 18.40 7.33 3.53
CA ALA A 22 18.43 6.33 2.48
C ALA A 22 18.77 4.97 3.11
N SER A 23 18.05 3.93 2.68
CA SER A 23 18.34 2.56 3.13
C SER A 23 19.28 1.84 2.16
N GLY A 24 19.74 0.64 2.53
CA GLY A 24 20.50 -0.21 1.62
C GLY A 24 19.77 -0.50 0.30
N ASP A 25 18.44 -0.63 0.32
CA ASP A 25 17.65 -0.78 -0.90
C ASP A 25 17.75 0.45 -1.82
N SER A 26 17.78 1.65 -1.23
CA SER A 26 17.90 2.91 -2.00
C SER A 26 19.21 2.94 -2.79
N PHE A 27 20.30 2.41 -2.21
CA PHE A 27 21.58 2.25 -2.90
C PHE A 27 21.43 1.40 -4.16
N TRP A 28 20.84 0.21 -4.05
CA TRP A 28 20.71 -0.71 -5.19
C TRP A 28 19.83 -0.13 -6.29
N TYR A 29 18.73 0.53 -5.92
CA TYR A 29 17.85 1.17 -6.90
C TYR A 29 18.52 2.35 -7.61
N MET A 30 19.24 3.22 -6.88
CA MET A 30 20.01 4.32 -7.47
C MET A 30 21.11 3.81 -8.41
N ARG A 31 21.85 2.77 -7.99
CA ARG A 31 22.90 2.14 -8.80
C ARG A 31 22.32 1.61 -10.10
N GLN A 32 21.21 0.86 -10.03
CA GLN A 32 20.59 0.27 -11.20
C GLN A 32 20.01 1.34 -12.16
N ALA A 33 19.45 2.42 -11.61
CA ALA A 33 18.94 3.52 -12.42
C ALA A 33 20.08 4.20 -13.20
N LEU A 34 21.25 4.42 -12.57
CA LEU A 34 22.46 4.91 -13.25
C LEU A 34 22.96 3.97 -14.34
N ILE A 35 22.92 2.65 -14.10
CA ILE A 35 23.30 1.67 -15.13
C ILE A 35 22.39 1.80 -16.35
N PHE A 36 21.09 1.99 -16.15
CA PHE A 36 20.15 2.23 -17.25
C PHE A 36 20.36 3.55 -17.99
N THR A 37 21.12 4.51 -17.44
CA THR A 37 21.55 5.71 -18.19
C THR A 37 22.84 5.49 -18.98
N GLY A 38 23.36 4.26 -19.03
CA GLY A 38 24.57 3.90 -19.77
C GLY A 38 25.87 3.98 -18.97
N VAL A 39 25.81 4.21 -17.65
CA VAL A 39 27.00 4.19 -16.79
C VAL A 39 27.38 2.75 -16.48
N ASP A 40 28.68 2.42 -16.52
CA ASP A 40 29.12 1.07 -16.17
C ASP A 40 28.84 0.75 -14.69
N ALA A 41 28.72 -0.54 -14.39
CA ALA A 41 28.26 -1.01 -13.08
C ALA A 41 29.17 -0.60 -11.90
N GLU A 42 30.48 -0.45 -12.16
CA GLU A 42 31.47 -0.13 -11.14
C GLU A 42 31.51 1.37 -10.86
N THR A 43 31.50 2.20 -11.91
CA THR A 43 31.34 3.65 -11.78
C THR A 43 30.02 4.00 -11.10
N ALA A 44 28.92 3.32 -11.46
CA ALA A 44 27.63 3.49 -10.81
C ALA A 44 27.69 3.14 -9.32
N ARG A 45 28.35 2.02 -8.96
CA ARG A 45 28.57 1.62 -7.56
C ARG A 45 29.28 2.71 -6.78
N VAL A 46 30.49 3.09 -7.19
CA VAL A 46 31.33 4.08 -6.48
C VAL A 46 30.62 5.42 -6.31
N ARG A 47 29.92 5.90 -7.36
CA ARG A 47 29.14 7.15 -7.28
C ARG A 47 28.04 7.08 -6.24
N VAL A 48 27.28 5.99 -6.20
CA VAL A 48 26.19 5.85 -5.24
C VAL A 48 26.72 5.60 -3.82
N GLU A 49 27.84 4.92 -3.65
CA GLU A 49 28.49 4.77 -2.33
C GLU A 49 28.85 6.13 -1.73
N HIS A 50 29.39 7.04 -2.55
CA HIS A 50 29.68 8.40 -2.12
C HIS A 50 28.41 9.15 -1.71
N ILE A 51 27.36 9.08 -2.52
CA ILE A 51 26.06 9.72 -2.24
C ILE A 51 25.43 9.18 -0.95
N MET A 52 25.45 7.85 -0.74
CA MET A 52 24.93 7.23 0.48
C MET A 52 25.70 7.71 1.71
N CYS A 53 27.02 7.80 1.62
CA CYS A 53 27.85 8.24 2.73
C CYS A 53 27.61 9.72 3.08
N GLN A 54 27.42 10.57 2.08
CA GLN A 54 26.99 11.96 2.27
C GLN A 54 25.63 12.06 2.95
N ASP A 55 24.64 11.24 2.54
CA ASP A 55 23.32 11.23 3.15
C ASP A 55 23.36 10.78 4.62
N ILE A 56 24.11 9.72 4.93
CA ILE A 56 24.30 9.24 6.30
C ILE A 56 24.90 10.37 7.16
N ASN A 57 25.96 11.03 6.67
CA ASN A 57 26.58 12.13 7.41
C ASN A 57 25.66 13.33 7.57
N ARG A 58 24.82 13.66 6.57
CA ARG A 58 23.78 14.69 6.69
C ARG A 58 22.77 14.32 7.77
N SER A 59 22.24 13.10 7.75
CA SER A 59 21.25 12.65 8.75
C SER A 59 21.83 12.66 10.17
N LEU A 60 23.12 12.32 10.33
CA LEU A 60 23.83 12.46 11.61
C LEU A 60 23.95 13.92 12.03
N ALA A 61 24.31 14.82 11.12
CA ALA A 61 24.41 16.25 11.40
C ALA A 61 23.06 16.86 11.81
N ASP A 62 21.97 16.49 11.15
CA ASP A 62 20.60 16.91 11.51
C ASP A 62 20.22 16.46 12.94
N LYS A 63 20.78 15.34 13.39
CA LYS A 63 20.64 14.80 14.76
C LYS A 63 21.69 15.35 15.73
N HIS A 64 22.46 16.36 15.34
CA HIS A 64 23.55 16.95 16.13
C HIS A 64 24.65 15.93 16.51
N GLN A 65 24.85 14.91 15.67
CA GLN A 65 25.89 13.89 15.83
C GLN A 65 27.04 14.15 14.85
N LYS A 66 28.25 13.73 15.23
CA LYS A 66 29.43 13.87 14.36
C LYS A 66 29.30 12.96 13.13
N PRO A 67 29.73 13.42 11.94
CA PRO A 67 29.77 12.56 10.75
C PRO A 67 30.75 11.41 10.97
N THR A 68 30.30 10.17 10.76
CA THR A 68 31.09 8.95 10.97
C THR A 68 31.29 8.14 9.69
N CYS A 69 30.47 8.34 8.67
CA CYS A 69 30.63 7.61 7.42
C CYS A 69 31.83 8.18 6.65
N LYS A 70 32.85 7.33 6.46
CA LYS A 70 33.99 7.61 5.58
C LYS A 70 33.86 6.90 4.23
N SER A 71 33.26 5.71 4.24
CA SER A 71 33.01 4.89 3.06
C SER A 71 31.77 4.04 3.28
N TYR A 72 30.92 3.93 2.26
CA TYR A 72 29.82 2.97 2.22
C TYR A 72 30.25 1.77 1.37
N ASP A 73 31.04 0.86 1.95
CA ASP A 73 31.68 -0.24 1.21
C ASP A 73 30.71 -1.40 0.94
N THR A 74 30.41 -1.63 -0.34
CA THR A 74 29.56 -2.74 -0.80
C THR A 74 30.34 -3.87 -1.47
N THR A 75 31.68 -3.85 -1.45
CA THR A 75 32.53 -4.86 -2.12
C THR A 75 32.36 -6.27 -1.55
N LYS A 76 32.04 -6.39 -0.25
CA LYS A 76 31.83 -7.67 0.44
C LYS A 76 30.43 -8.26 0.26
N ILE A 77 29.57 -7.59 -0.51
CA ILE A 77 28.20 -8.08 -0.78
C ILE A 77 28.25 -9.20 -1.82
N THR A 78 27.56 -10.30 -1.52
CA THR A 78 27.53 -11.48 -2.39
C THR A 78 26.83 -11.21 -3.72
N GLN A 79 27.22 -11.93 -4.77
CA GLN A 79 26.55 -11.84 -6.06
C GLN A 79 25.07 -12.25 -5.99
N ARG A 80 24.72 -13.22 -5.15
CA ARG A 80 23.34 -13.65 -4.93
C ARG A 80 22.46 -12.53 -4.39
N TYR A 81 22.95 -11.78 -3.39
CA TYR A 81 22.23 -10.63 -2.87
C TYR A 81 22.01 -9.56 -3.95
N ARG A 82 23.02 -9.27 -4.76
CA ARG A 82 22.89 -8.31 -5.88
C ARG A 82 21.85 -8.74 -6.90
N ALA A 83 21.81 -10.02 -7.26
CA ALA A 83 20.86 -10.57 -8.22
C ALA A 83 19.39 -10.36 -7.79
N ILE A 84 19.10 -10.29 -6.49
CA ILE A 84 17.75 -9.98 -5.96
C ILE A 84 17.29 -8.59 -6.40
N PHE A 85 18.18 -7.61 -6.48
CA PHE A 85 17.86 -6.26 -6.93
C PHE A 85 17.93 -6.14 -8.45
N ASP A 86 18.93 -6.75 -9.09
CA ASP A 86 19.10 -6.71 -10.54
C ASP A 86 17.91 -7.37 -11.29
N SER A 87 17.25 -8.35 -10.66
CA SER A 87 16.03 -9.00 -11.17
C SER A 87 14.74 -8.16 -11.05
N ARG A 88 14.82 -6.95 -10.47
CA ARG A 88 13.66 -6.07 -10.21
C ARG A 88 13.85 -4.71 -10.90
N PRO A 89 13.80 -4.67 -12.25
CA PRO A 89 14.16 -3.47 -13.01
C PRO A 89 13.11 -2.36 -12.94
N GLY A 90 11.87 -2.63 -12.51
CA GLY A 90 10.73 -1.71 -12.70
C GLY A 90 10.95 -0.32 -12.13
N TYR A 91 11.27 -0.23 -10.82
CA TYR A 91 11.48 1.06 -10.16
C TYR A 91 12.73 1.80 -10.66
N PRO A 92 13.91 1.15 -10.79
CA PRO A 92 15.10 1.82 -11.34
C PRO A 92 14.94 2.23 -12.81
N LEU A 93 14.27 1.42 -13.63
CA LEU A 93 14.03 1.74 -15.04
C LEU A 93 13.09 2.94 -15.18
N PHE A 94 12.06 3.03 -14.34
CA PHE A 94 11.21 4.21 -14.25
C PHE A 94 11.99 5.46 -13.80
N GLY A 95 12.92 5.29 -12.85
CA GLY A 95 13.77 6.37 -12.33
C GLY A 95 14.86 6.84 -13.28
N ALA A 96 15.35 5.98 -14.18
CA ALA A 96 16.46 6.25 -15.09
C ALA A 96 16.36 7.57 -15.87
N PRO A 97 15.24 7.93 -16.54
CA PRO A 97 15.13 9.22 -17.23
C PRO A 97 15.26 10.42 -16.28
N PHE A 98 14.75 10.32 -15.05
CA PHE A 98 14.90 11.38 -14.06
C PHE A 98 16.34 11.48 -13.56
N VAL A 99 17.00 10.34 -13.35
CA VAL A 99 18.41 10.27 -12.96
C VAL A 99 19.33 10.84 -14.04
N ALA A 100 19.03 10.59 -15.31
CA ALA A 100 19.78 11.13 -16.43
C ALA A 100 19.75 12.67 -16.48
N VAL A 101 18.61 13.29 -16.13
CA VAL A 101 18.41 14.75 -16.22
C VAL A 101 18.80 15.47 -14.93
N LEU A 102 18.47 14.91 -13.76
CA LEU A 102 18.57 15.57 -12.46
C LEU A 102 19.70 15.04 -11.57
N GLY A 103 20.42 14.00 -12.03
CA GLY A 103 21.39 13.26 -11.23
C GLY A 103 20.75 12.20 -10.32
N PRO A 104 21.54 11.33 -9.68
CA PRO A 104 21.04 10.11 -9.03
C PRO A 104 20.08 10.38 -7.87
N TRP A 105 20.47 11.26 -6.96
CA TRP A 105 19.67 11.55 -5.76
C TRP A 105 18.37 12.27 -6.11
N THR A 106 18.48 13.42 -6.77
CA THR A 106 17.33 14.27 -7.13
C THR A 106 16.42 13.58 -8.14
N GLY A 107 17.01 12.84 -9.09
CA GLY A 107 16.27 12.06 -10.07
C GLY A 107 15.45 10.95 -9.43
N MET A 108 16.04 10.16 -8.53
CA MET A 108 15.29 9.13 -7.81
C MET A 108 14.20 9.71 -6.92
N MET A 109 14.47 10.81 -6.21
CA MET A 109 13.45 11.53 -5.44
C MET A 109 12.28 11.97 -6.32
N ALA A 110 12.57 12.59 -7.47
CA ALA A 110 11.54 13.04 -8.41
C ALA A 110 10.71 11.87 -8.94
N ALA A 111 11.36 10.75 -9.29
CA ALA A 111 10.68 9.53 -9.69
C ALA A 111 9.76 8.99 -8.59
N THR A 112 10.22 8.96 -7.33
CA THR A 112 9.40 8.57 -6.17
C THR A 112 8.19 9.48 -6.01
N LEU A 113 8.38 10.81 -6.11
CA LEU A 113 7.31 11.80 -6.02
C LEU A 113 6.26 11.56 -7.09
N VAL A 114 6.67 11.35 -8.35
CA VAL A 114 5.72 11.07 -9.45
C VAL A 114 4.92 9.80 -9.17
N LEU A 115 5.57 8.71 -8.74
CA LEU A 115 4.86 7.48 -8.37
C LEU A 115 3.93 7.67 -7.18
N ALA A 116 4.31 8.49 -6.20
CA ALA A 116 3.44 8.80 -5.06
C ALA A 116 2.22 9.62 -5.50
N MET A 117 2.39 10.59 -6.40
CA MET A 117 1.27 11.34 -6.99
C MET A 117 0.33 10.42 -7.78
N VAL A 118 0.88 9.48 -8.57
CA VAL A 118 0.10 8.46 -9.27
C VAL A 118 -0.68 7.61 -8.26
N ALA A 119 -0.06 7.15 -7.18
CA ALA A 119 -0.74 6.42 -6.12
C ALA A 119 -1.88 7.23 -5.48
N GLY A 120 -1.68 8.52 -5.20
CA GLY A 120 -2.74 9.41 -4.70
C GLY A 120 -3.92 9.55 -5.65
N VAL A 121 -3.65 9.77 -6.95
CA VAL A 121 -4.69 9.83 -7.98
C VAL A 121 -5.45 8.50 -8.10
N LEU A 122 -4.74 7.37 -8.09
CA LEU A 122 -5.35 6.05 -8.14
C LEU A 122 -6.15 5.74 -6.86
N ALA A 123 -5.72 6.22 -5.70
CA ALA A 123 -6.48 6.07 -4.46
C ALA A 123 -7.80 6.84 -4.53
N TYR A 124 -7.75 8.07 -5.01
CA TYR A 124 -8.96 8.87 -5.30
C TYR A 124 -9.90 8.12 -6.26
N LEU A 125 -9.38 7.62 -7.38
CA LEU A 125 -10.18 6.93 -8.39
C LEU A 125 -10.77 5.62 -7.86
N ALA A 126 -9.99 4.82 -7.12
CA ALA A 126 -10.42 3.54 -6.57
C ALA A 126 -11.55 3.73 -5.57
N VAL A 127 -11.43 4.70 -4.65
CA VAL A 127 -12.45 4.95 -3.62
C VAL A 127 -13.67 5.64 -4.19
N TRP A 128 -13.50 6.59 -5.12
CA TRP A 128 -14.63 7.17 -5.84
C TRP A 128 -15.38 6.11 -6.65
N MET A 129 -14.67 5.19 -7.29
CA MET A 129 -15.28 4.08 -8.01
C MET A 129 -16.03 3.14 -7.06
N ALA A 130 -15.45 2.80 -5.91
CA ALA A 130 -16.08 1.92 -4.93
C ALA A 130 -17.34 2.53 -4.30
N SER A 131 -17.30 3.82 -3.95
CA SER A 131 -18.32 4.48 -3.12
C SER A 131 -19.31 5.37 -3.89
N GLY A 132 -18.96 5.81 -5.09
CA GLY A 132 -19.70 6.84 -5.83
C GLY A 132 -19.45 8.27 -5.36
N LEU A 133 -18.75 8.48 -4.25
CA LEU A 133 -18.55 9.80 -3.64
C LEU A 133 -17.16 10.37 -3.99
N ARG A 134 -17.13 11.53 -4.67
CA ARG A 134 -15.85 12.20 -5.01
C ARG A 134 -15.09 12.66 -3.78
N LEU A 135 -15.80 13.20 -2.79
CA LEU A 135 -15.19 13.65 -1.53
C LEU A 135 -14.51 12.49 -0.79
N ALA A 136 -15.11 11.29 -0.79
CA ALA A 136 -14.51 10.10 -0.20
C ALA A 136 -13.17 9.76 -0.87
N GLY A 137 -13.09 9.89 -2.20
CA GLY A 137 -11.83 9.71 -2.92
C GLY A 137 -10.76 10.73 -2.52
N ILE A 138 -11.11 12.02 -2.39
CA ILE A 138 -10.16 13.08 -2.03
C ILE A 138 -9.61 12.81 -0.63
N LEU A 139 -10.50 12.53 0.32
CA LEU A 139 -10.14 12.26 1.71
C LEU A 139 -9.36 10.97 1.87
N ALA A 140 -9.68 9.91 1.10
CA ALA A 140 -8.90 8.68 1.11
C ALA A 140 -7.50 8.89 0.52
N SER A 141 -7.37 9.68 -0.55
CA SER A 141 -6.06 10.05 -1.08
C SER A 141 -5.25 10.83 -0.05
N ALA A 142 -5.85 11.79 0.67
CA ALA A 142 -5.14 12.52 1.73
C ALA A 142 -4.75 11.58 2.88
N ALA A 143 -5.68 10.73 3.33
CA ALA A 143 -5.45 9.74 4.38
C ALA A 143 -4.28 8.81 4.03
N LEU A 144 -4.12 8.41 2.77
CA LEU A 144 -3.00 7.59 2.32
C LEU A 144 -1.63 8.25 2.62
N PHE A 145 -1.51 9.58 2.57
CA PHE A 145 -0.25 10.26 2.90
C PHE A 145 -0.09 10.59 4.39
N VAL A 146 -1.20 10.68 5.13
CA VAL A 146 -1.20 10.94 6.58
C VAL A 146 -0.94 9.65 7.37
N LEU A 147 -1.40 8.50 6.88
CA LEU A 147 -1.13 7.19 7.46
C LEU A 147 0.33 6.76 7.25
N PRO A 148 0.79 5.66 7.88
CA PRO A 148 2.16 5.13 7.70
C PRO A 148 2.55 4.90 6.23
N THR A 149 1.58 4.67 5.35
CA THR A 149 1.76 4.67 3.88
C THR A 149 2.50 5.89 3.35
N GLY A 150 2.16 7.09 3.81
CA GLY A 150 2.81 8.32 3.33
C GLY A 150 4.28 8.43 3.70
N PHE A 151 4.64 7.93 4.89
CA PHE A 151 6.04 7.88 5.32
C PHE A 151 6.86 7.01 4.36
N TRP A 152 6.44 5.77 4.12
CA TRP A 152 7.16 4.84 3.26
C TRP A 152 7.12 5.22 1.78
N MET A 153 5.99 5.75 1.29
CA MET A 153 5.86 6.24 -0.08
C MET A 153 6.72 7.47 -0.38
N SER A 154 7.19 8.18 0.65
CA SER A 154 8.09 9.33 0.50
C SER A 154 9.57 8.95 0.43
N ARG A 155 9.93 7.68 0.67
CA ARG A 155 11.32 7.22 0.62
C ARG A 155 11.67 6.76 -0.78
N MET A 156 12.95 6.86 -1.16
CA MET A 156 13.47 6.47 -2.47
C MET A 156 13.51 4.94 -2.64
N LEU A 157 12.35 4.34 -2.48
CA LEU A 157 12.06 2.94 -2.46
C LEU A 157 10.84 2.69 -3.37
N VAL A 158 10.50 1.43 -3.55
CA VAL A 158 9.46 1.00 -4.49
C VAL A 158 8.03 1.15 -3.95
N GLU A 159 7.84 1.53 -2.69
CA GLU A 159 6.56 1.52 -1.99
C GLU A 159 5.49 2.38 -2.67
N SER A 160 5.85 3.57 -3.18
CA SER A 160 4.94 4.41 -3.94
C SER A 160 4.45 3.73 -5.22
N GLY A 161 5.37 3.13 -5.97
CA GLY A 161 5.06 2.34 -7.16
C GLY A 161 4.24 1.08 -6.84
N MET A 162 4.52 0.42 -5.73
CA MET A 162 3.80 -0.77 -5.26
C MET A 162 2.34 -0.41 -4.92
N VAL A 163 2.13 0.65 -4.13
CA VAL A 163 0.79 1.13 -3.75
C VAL A 163 0.01 1.56 -5.00
N ALA A 164 0.64 2.26 -5.94
CA ALA A 164 0.03 2.59 -7.22
C ALA A 164 -0.40 1.34 -8.00
N GLY A 165 0.47 0.32 -8.08
CA GLY A 165 0.16 -0.96 -8.73
C GLY A 165 -1.04 -1.67 -8.08
N PHE A 166 -1.09 -1.71 -6.75
CA PHE A 166 -2.23 -2.32 -6.04
C PHE A 166 -3.55 -1.61 -6.32
N LEU A 167 -3.55 -0.27 -6.28
CA LEU A 167 -4.74 0.53 -6.57
C LEU A 167 -5.18 0.41 -8.03
N ALA A 168 -4.23 0.33 -8.97
CA ALA A 168 -4.52 0.07 -10.38
C ALA A 168 -5.19 -1.29 -10.59
N VAL A 169 -4.72 -2.34 -9.90
CA VAL A 169 -5.36 -3.67 -9.91
C VAL A 169 -6.78 -3.60 -9.36
N LEU A 170 -7.00 -2.92 -8.23
CA LEU A 170 -8.34 -2.72 -7.67
C LEU A 170 -9.29 -2.02 -8.65
N ILE A 171 -8.82 -0.94 -9.29
CA ILE A 171 -9.59 -0.22 -10.32
C ILE A 171 -9.90 -1.15 -11.51
N GLY A 172 -8.90 -1.90 -11.99
CA GLY A 172 -9.08 -2.82 -13.11
C GLY A 172 -10.10 -3.92 -12.79
N ALA A 173 -10.07 -4.47 -11.58
CA ALA A 173 -11.04 -5.46 -11.13
C ALA A 173 -12.47 -4.87 -11.06
N MET A 174 -12.62 -3.66 -10.51
CA MET A 174 -13.91 -2.96 -10.49
C MET A 174 -14.42 -2.61 -11.92
N LEU A 175 -13.52 -2.31 -12.86
CA LEU A 175 -13.88 -2.10 -14.26
C LEU A 175 -14.41 -3.40 -14.90
N ILE A 176 -13.78 -4.55 -14.64
CA ILE A 176 -14.26 -5.86 -15.11
C ILE A 176 -15.62 -6.19 -14.48
N GLN A 177 -15.81 -5.95 -13.18
CA GLN A 177 -17.09 -6.12 -12.51
C GLN A 177 -18.20 -5.28 -13.16
N ARG A 178 -17.87 -4.09 -13.69
CA ARG A 178 -18.78 -3.22 -14.46
C ARG A 178 -18.87 -3.58 -15.95
N GLY A 179 -18.34 -4.72 -16.37
CA GLY A 179 -18.39 -5.20 -17.76
C GLY A 179 -17.40 -4.51 -18.72
N ARG A 180 -16.45 -3.71 -18.22
CA ARG A 180 -15.48 -2.98 -19.06
C ARG A 180 -14.19 -3.79 -19.26
N ARG A 181 -13.89 -4.13 -20.52
CA ARG A 181 -12.70 -4.90 -20.90
C ARG A 181 -11.37 -4.18 -20.63
N SER A 182 -11.37 -2.85 -20.55
CA SER A 182 -10.18 -2.06 -20.21
C SER A 182 -9.58 -2.45 -18.85
N GLY A 183 -10.38 -3.03 -17.95
CA GLY A 183 -9.89 -3.54 -16.67
C GLY A 183 -8.90 -4.70 -16.81
N ILE A 184 -9.00 -5.52 -17.86
CA ILE A 184 -8.04 -6.60 -18.14
C ILE A 184 -6.66 -5.99 -18.42
N ALA A 185 -6.59 -5.04 -19.36
CA ALA A 185 -5.35 -4.37 -19.72
C ALA A 185 -4.71 -3.67 -18.51
N LEU A 186 -5.54 -2.98 -17.70
CA LEU A 186 -5.05 -2.30 -16.50
C LEU A 186 -4.47 -3.28 -15.46
N ILE A 187 -5.16 -4.39 -15.18
CA ILE A 187 -4.63 -5.43 -14.28
C ILE A 187 -3.33 -6.00 -14.84
N SER A 188 -3.29 -6.35 -16.12
CA SER A 188 -2.09 -6.93 -16.74
C SER A 188 -0.89 -6.00 -16.64
N VAL A 189 -1.04 -4.72 -16.99
CA VAL A 189 0.04 -3.72 -16.88
C VAL A 189 0.45 -3.53 -15.43
N ALA A 190 -0.50 -3.44 -14.50
CA ALA A 190 -0.21 -3.28 -13.08
C ALA A 190 0.49 -4.50 -12.48
N LEU A 191 0.14 -5.72 -12.88
CA LEU A 191 0.83 -6.94 -12.45
C LEU A 191 2.24 -7.00 -13.02
N ILE A 192 2.44 -6.69 -14.31
CA ILE A 192 3.78 -6.60 -14.92
C ILE A 192 4.64 -5.61 -14.15
N TRP A 193 4.10 -4.42 -13.85
CA TRP A 193 4.78 -3.42 -13.04
C TRP A 193 5.12 -3.96 -11.64
N LEU A 194 4.16 -4.56 -10.93
CA LEU A 194 4.39 -5.11 -9.59
C LEU A 194 5.45 -6.20 -9.61
N PHE A 195 5.43 -7.12 -10.58
CA PHE A 195 6.45 -8.15 -10.70
C PHE A 195 7.83 -7.57 -11.00
N ALA A 196 7.91 -6.59 -11.92
CA ALA A 196 9.15 -5.91 -12.26
C ALA A 196 9.70 -5.06 -11.13
N ALA A 197 8.85 -4.48 -10.27
CA ALA A 197 9.25 -3.57 -9.21
C ALA A 197 9.55 -4.32 -7.89
N ARG A 198 8.69 -5.30 -7.54
CA ARG A 198 8.83 -6.18 -6.37
C ARG A 198 8.02 -7.45 -6.59
N SER A 199 8.69 -8.51 -7.04
CA SER A 199 8.06 -9.80 -7.38
C SER A 199 7.14 -10.38 -6.30
N ALA A 200 7.51 -10.27 -5.02
CA ALA A 200 6.67 -10.70 -3.89
C ALA A 200 5.31 -9.98 -3.88
N SER A 201 5.28 -8.68 -4.15
CA SER A 201 4.05 -7.89 -4.23
C SER A 201 3.19 -8.27 -5.44
N GLY A 202 3.82 -8.54 -6.59
CA GLY A 202 3.12 -9.06 -7.77
C GLY A 202 2.47 -10.42 -7.50
N LEU A 203 3.19 -11.33 -6.84
CA LEU A 203 2.67 -12.65 -6.46
C LEU A 203 1.52 -12.52 -5.46
N ALA A 204 1.68 -11.72 -4.41
CA ALA A 204 0.63 -11.54 -3.41
C ALA A 204 -0.64 -10.93 -4.02
N MET A 205 -0.51 -9.92 -4.88
CA MET A 205 -1.67 -9.34 -5.57
C MET A 205 -2.31 -10.33 -6.56
N SER A 206 -1.52 -11.19 -7.19
CA SER A 206 -2.04 -12.29 -8.03
C SER A 206 -2.89 -13.27 -7.21
N LEU A 207 -2.46 -13.60 -5.98
CA LEU A 207 -3.22 -14.43 -5.05
C LEU A 207 -4.49 -13.73 -4.53
N VAL A 208 -4.44 -12.42 -4.30
CA VAL A 208 -5.63 -11.61 -3.97
C VAL A 208 -6.67 -11.68 -5.08
N LEU A 209 -6.25 -11.50 -6.34
CA LEU A 209 -7.14 -11.63 -7.49
C LEU A 209 -7.73 -13.04 -7.60
N LEU A 210 -6.89 -14.06 -7.42
CA LEU A 210 -7.34 -15.46 -7.43
C LEU A 210 -8.40 -15.71 -6.34
N GLY A 211 -8.12 -15.33 -5.09
CA GLY A 211 -9.03 -15.55 -3.97
C GLY A 211 -10.33 -14.75 -4.07
N ALA A 212 -10.25 -13.45 -4.36
CA ALA A 212 -11.43 -12.59 -4.48
C ALA A 212 -12.28 -12.95 -5.73
N GLY A 213 -11.62 -13.30 -6.83
CA GLY A 213 -12.26 -13.80 -8.03
C GLY A 213 -12.97 -15.13 -7.79
N ALA A 214 -12.33 -16.08 -7.10
CA ALA A 214 -12.92 -17.36 -6.72
C ALA A 214 -14.14 -17.18 -5.81
N LEU A 215 -14.07 -16.28 -4.82
CA LEU A 215 -15.22 -15.96 -3.98
C LEU A 215 -16.38 -15.35 -4.79
N SER A 216 -16.08 -14.59 -5.83
CA SER A 216 -17.07 -14.03 -6.75
C SER A 216 -17.70 -15.08 -7.67
N LEU A 217 -17.08 -16.27 -7.85
CA LEU A 217 -17.67 -17.38 -8.62
C LEU A 217 -18.86 -18.04 -7.91
N VAL A 218 -18.89 -17.96 -6.58
CA VAL A 218 -19.99 -18.48 -5.75
C VAL A 218 -21.28 -17.68 -5.96
N HIS A 219 -21.16 -16.42 -6.37
CA HIS A 219 -22.28 -15.51 -6.60
C HIS A 219 -22.67 -15.51 -8.09
N ARG A 220 -23.90 -15.96 -8.41
CA ARG A 220 -24.37 -16.16 -9.79
C ARG A 220 -24.21 -14.92 -10.68
N GLU A 221 -24.50 -13.74 -10.14
CA GLU A 221 -24.48 -12.47 -10.88
C GLU A 221 -23.07 -11.99 -11.25
N SER A 222 -22.04 -12.43 -10.52
CA SER A 222 -20.65 -12.02 -10.73
C SER A 222 -19.77 -13.10 -11.33
N ARG A 223 -20.32 -14.26 -11.72
CA ARG A 223 -19.52 -15.43 -12.11
C ARG A 223 -18.56 -15.16 -13.27
N ARG A 224 -19.00 -14.45 -14.32
CA ARG A 224 -18.13 -14.13 -15.47
C ARG A 224 -16.97 -13.22 -15.06
N SER A 225 -17.27 -12.13 -14.36
CA SER A 225 -16.26 -11.18 -13.89
C SER A 225 -15.31 -11.82 -12.89
N GLY A 226 -15.83 -12.65 -11.98
CA GLY A 226 -15.06 -13.46 -11.03
C GLY A 226 -14.10 -14.42 -11.73
N ALA A 227 -14.55 -15.11 -12.79
CA ALA A 227 -13.70 -16.01 -13.57
C ALA A 227 -12.55 -15.27 -14.27
N ILE A 228 -12.81 -14.09 -14.84
CA ILE A 228 -11.77 -13.28 -15.48
C ILE A 228 -10.74 -12.81 -14.45
N ILE A 229 -11.21 -12.28 -13.31
CA ILE A 229 -10.35 -11.80 -12.23
C ILE A 229 -9.50 -12.94 -11.68
N ALA A 230 -10.11 -14.10 -11.38
CA ALA A 230 -9.40 -15.29 -10.92
C ALA A 230 -8.40 -15.81 -11.95
N GLY A 231 -8.79 -15.83 -13.22
CA GLY A 231 -7.93 -16.24 -14.33
C GLY A 231 -6.70 -15.33 -14.47
N LEU A 232 -6.85 -14.02 -14.34
CA LEU A 232 -5.73 -13.07 -14.33
C LEU A 232 -4.81 -13.28 -13.12
N GLY A 233 -5.37 -13.53 -11.94
CA GLY A 233 -4.60 -13.89 -10.75
C GLY A 233 -3.80 -15.18 -10.93
N ALA A 234 -4.43 -16.24 -11.42
CA ALA A 234 -3.76 -17.51 -11.71
C ALA A 234 -2.67 -17.36 -12.77
N ALA A 235 -2.97 -16.65 -13.87
CA ALA A 235 -2.01 -16.39 -14.94
C ALA A 235 -0.81 -15.56 -14.45
N GLY A 236 -1.03 -14.56 -13.59
CA GLY A 236 0.04 -13.78 -12.96
C GLY A 236 0.94 -14.64 -12.08
N ALA A 237 0.35 -15.44 -11.18
CA ALA A 237 1.10 -16.31 -10.28
C ALA A 237 1.89 -17.39 -11.02
N VAL A 238 1.24 -18.16 -11.90
CA VAL A 238 1.90 -19.23 -12.67
C VAL A 238 2.91 -18.64 -13.66
N GLY A 239 2.52 -17.58 -14.37
CA GLY A 239 3.37 -16.92 -15.36
C GLY A 239 4.68 -16.41 -14.74
N TRP A 240 4.62 -15.80 -13.55
CA TRP A 240 5.82 -15.35 -12.86
C TRP A 240 6.73 -16.50 -12.41
N GLN A 241 6.16 -17.60 -11.89
CA GLN A 241 6.96 -18.76 -11.49
C GLN A 241 7.67 -19.40 -12.70
N LEU A 242 6.96 -19.55 -13.82
CA LEU A 242 7.54 -20.06 -15.06
C LEU A 242 8.63 -19.12 -15.59
N LEU A 243 8.35 -17.82 -15.65
CA LEU A 243 9.31 -16.81 -16.11
C LEU A 243 10.56 -16.79 -15.23
N SER A 244 10.39 -16.79 -13.91
CA SER A 244 11.50 -16.82 -12.95
C SER A 244 12.36 -18.06 -13.13
N LYS A 245 11.73 -19.23 -13.34
CA LYS A 245 12.45 -20.48 -13.58
C LYS A 245 13.22 -20.46 -14.90
N VAL A 246 12.60 -19.97 -15.99
CA VAL A 246 13.22 -19.91 -17.33
C VAL A 246 14.40 -18.93 -17.35
N LEU A 247 14.25 -17.77 -16.69
CA LEU A 247 15.28 -16.73 -16.65
C LEU A 247 16.30 -16.91 -15.51
N GLY A 248 16.15 -17.94 -14.67
CA GLY A 248 17.00 -18.14 -13.49
C GLY A 248 16.93 -16.98 -12.48
N LEU A 249 15.79 -16.31 -12.38
CA LEU A 249 15.61 -15.20 -11.43
C LEU A 249 15.50 -15.72 -9.99
N PRO A 250 15.97 -14.96 -8.99
CA PRO A 250 15.81 -15.32 -7.59
C PRO A 250 14.34 -15.60 -7.23
N GLY A 251 14.09 -16.83 -6.80
CA GLY A 251 12.77 -17.31 -6.41
C GLY A 251 12.46 -17.10 -4.93
N PHE A 252 11.39 -17.75 -4.48
CA PHE A 252 11.00 -17.76 -3.08
C PHE A 252 12.11 -18.33 -2.17
N ASN A 253 12.71 -19.46 -2.56
CA ASN A 253 13.79 -20.08 -1.77
C ASN A 253 15.00 -19.14 -1.61
N GLU A 254 15.41 -18.42 -2.65
CA GLU A 254 16.50 -17.44 -2.55
C GLU A 254 16.13 -16.28 -1.61
N THR A 255 14.86 -15.87 -1.58
CA THR A 255 14.40 -14.83 -0.64
C THR A 255 14.43 -15.32 0.81
N VAL A 256 14.08 -16.59 1.04
CA VAL A 256 14.19 -17.20 2.37
C VAL A 256 15.64 -17.40 2.77
N GLN A 257 16.52 -17.81 1.84
CA GLN A 257 17.96 -17.91 2.09
C GLN A 257 18.56 -16.55 2.44
N ASP A 258 18.24 -15.49 1.67
CA ASP A 258 18.67 -14.12 1.96
C ASP A 258 18.34 -13.72 3.41
N PHE A 259 17.12 -14.03 3.84
CA PHE A 259 16.69 -13.79 5.20
C PHE A 259 17.43 -14.66 6.23
N ALA A 260 17.46 -15.99 6.01
CA ALA A 260 18.02 -16.96 6.95
C ALA A 260 19.53 -16.80 7.17
N THR A 261 20.26 -16.34 6.15
CA THR A 261 21.72 -16.30 6.13
C THR A 261 22.30 -14.89 6.36
N ARG A 262 21.46 -13.95 6.83
CA ARG A 262 21.83 -12.53 7.04
C ARG A 262 22.45 -11.92 5.78
N HIS A 263 21.74 -12.03 4.66
CA HIS A 263 22.18 -11.61 3.33
C HIS A 263 23.37 -12.41 2.79
N PHE A 264 23.30 -13.74 2.93
CA PHE A 264 24.31 -14.70 2.47
C PHE A 264 25.69 -14.51 3.13
N LYS A 265 25.70 -13.99 4.36
CA LYS A 265 26.91 -13.92 5.20
C LYS A 265 27.20 -15.27 5.87
N ASP A 266 26.14 -16.03 6.13
CA ASP A 266 26.20 -17.37 6.68
C ASP A 266 25.98 -18.45 5.60
N PRO A 267 26.38 -19.70 5.85
CA PRO A 267 26.08 -20.82 4.96
C PRO A 267 24.58 -21.04 4.76
N ASP A 268 24.20 -21.51 3.57
CA ASP A 268 22.83 -21.84 3.21
C ASP A 268 22.20 -22.85 4.17
N ILE A 269 20.91 -22.65 4.46
CA ILE A 269 20.12 -23.63 5.19
C ILE A 269 19.63 -24.75 4.26
N PRO A 270 19.52 -26.01 4.72
CA PRO A 270 19.14 -27.13 3.86
C PRO A 270 17.71 -27.01 3.29
N ASP A 271 16.75 -26.64 4.12
CA ASP A 271 15.33 -26.65 3.79
C ASP A 271 14.65 -25.30 4.11
N PRO A 272 14.57 -24.36 3.15
CA PRO A 272 14.08 -23.00 3.40
C PRO A 272 12.63 -22.93 3.90
N VAL A 273 11.73 -23.74 3.33
CA VAL A 273 10.29 -23.70 3.69
C VAL A 273 10.06 -24.21 5.12
N PRO A 274 10.53 -25.40 5.53
CA PRO A 274 10.46 -25.84 6.93
C PRO A 274 11.09 -24.85 7.91
N TRP A 275 12.25 -24.29 7.57
CA TRP A 275 12.90 -23.28 8.40
C TRP A 275 12.02 -22.03 8.58
N LEU A 276 11.39 -21.53 7.52
CA LEU A 276 10.49 -20.38 7.61
C LEU A 276 9.25 -20.66 8.46
N ILE A 277 8.71 -21.88 8.37
CA ILE A 277 7.60 -22.33 9.23
C ILE A 277 8.05 -22.29 10.69
N GLU A 278 9.23 -22.82 11.01
CA GLU A 278 9.81 -22.78 12.35
C GLU A 278 10.00 -21.35 12.86
N GLN A 279 10.49 -20.44 12.02
CA GLN A 279 10.63 -19.02 12.39
C GLN A 279 9.28 -18.37 12.68
N ASN A 280 8.24 -18.67 11.89
CA ASN A 280 6.88 -18.19 12.17
C ASN A 280 6.38 -18.71 13.53
N LEU A 281 6.56 -20.00 13.82
CA LEU A 281 6.15 -20.59 15.10
C LEU A 281 6.85 -19.96 16.30
N LYS A 282 8.10 -19.50 16.15
CA LYS A 282 8.83 -18.74 17.17
C LYS A 282 8.41 -17.27 17.25
N PHE A 283 8.13 -16.66 16.10
CA PHE A 283 7.84 -15.25 15.98
C PHE A 283 6.46 -14.88 16.54
N TRP A 284 5.39 -15.54 16.11
CA TRP A 284 4.01 -15.14 16.47
C TRP A 284 3.73 -15.13 17.97
N PRO A 285 4.22 -16.09 18.79
CA PRO A 285 4.06 -16.03 20.25
C PRO A 285 4.80 -14.86 20.91
N THR A 286 5.88 -14.37 20.29
CA THR A 286 6.69 -13.25 20.82
C THR A 286 6.14 -11.89 20.46
N VAL A 287 5.23 -11.80 19.48
CA VAL A 287 4.55 -10.55 19.15
C VAL A 287 3.69 -10.18 20.37
N PRO A 288 4.03 -9.10 21.11
CA PRO A 288 3.29 -8.73 22.30
C PRO A 288 1.83 -8.52 21.93
N LEU A 289 0.91 -9.05 22.74
CA LEU A 289 -0.51 -8.70 22.61
C LEU A 289 -0.70 -7.19 22.63
N THR A 290 0.17 -6.42 23.28
CA THR A 290 0.18 -4.94 23.25
C THR A 290 0.52 -4.35 21.88
N ASP A 291 1.38 -4.97 21.07
CA ASP A 291 1.70 -4.51 19.70
C ASP A 291 0.62 -4.91 18.69
N LEU A 292 -0.03 -6.06 18.94
CA LEU A 292 -1.15 -6.57 18.15
C LEU A 292 -2.48 -5.87 18.49
N MET A 293 -2.65 -5.49 19.76
CA MET A 293 -3.85 -4.87 20.33
C MET A 293 -3.66 -3.40 20.71
N ASP A 294 -2.64 -2.73 20.17
CA ASP A 294 -2.60 -1.27 20.17
C ASP A 294 -3.91 -0.80 19.51
N LEU A 295 -4.86 -0.31 20.33
CA LEU A 295 -6.32 -0.37 20.11
C LEU A 295 -6.73 0.11 18.72
N VAL A 296 -5.96 1.04 18.16
CA VAL A 296 -6.11 1.65 16.84
C VAL A 296 -6.06 0.63 15.71
N LYS A 297 -5.12 -0.32 15.70
CA LYS A 297 -4.93 -1.28 14.59
C LYS A 297 -6.06 -2.30 14.46
N PRO A 298 -6.47 -3.05 15.51
CA PRO A 298 -7.61 -3.96 15.42
C PRO A 298 -8.93 -3.21 15.23
N ALA A 299 -9.11 -2.03 15.84
CA ALA A 299 -10.30 -1.21 15.59
C ALA A 299 -10.38 -0.74 14.13
N ALA A 300 -9.26 -0.30 13.53
CA ALA A 300 -9.21 0.06 12.12
C ALA A 300 -9.51 -1.14 11.22
N LEU A 301 -8.99 -2.33 11.54
CA LEU A 301 -9.28 -3.57 10.82
C LEU A 301 -10.75 -3.98 10.90
N LEU A 302 -11.34 -3.96 12.10
CA LEU A 302 -12.75 -4.24 12.29
C LEU A 302 -13.63 -3.24 11.56
N LEU A 303 -13.28 -1.95 11.63
CA LEU A 303 -13.98 -0.90 10.88
C LEU A 303 -13.88 -1.13 9.38
N VAL A 304 -12.70 -1.54 8.88
CA VAL A 304 -12.51 -1.89 7.46
C VAL A 304 -13.45 -3.01 7.06
N VAL A 305 -13.44 -4.13 7.77
CA VAL A 305 -14.30 -5.28 7.48
C VAL A 305 -15.77 -4.87 7.55
N ALA A 306 -16.18 -4.18 8.62
CA ALA A 306 -17.56 -3.74 8.81
C ALA A 306 -18.04 -2.82 7.67
N VAL A 307 -17.27 -1.78 7.33
CA VAL A 307 -17.66 -0.82 6.28
C VAL A 307 -17.71 -1.50 4.92
N PHE A 308 -16.72 -2.33 4.56
CA PHE A 308 -16.75 -3.02 3.28
C PHE A 308 -17.89 -4.05 3.19
N VAL A 309 -18.09 -4.88 4.22
CA VAL A 309 -19.11 -5.93 4.22
C VAL A 309 -20.54 -5.37 4.31
N VAL A 310 -20.73 -4.20 4.94
CA VAL A 310 -22.06 -3.60 5.12
C VAL A 310 -22.38 -2.55 4.05
N ARG A 311 -21.42 -1.70 3.66
CA ARG A 311 -21.66 -0.52 2.81
C ARG A 311 -21.06 -0.62 1.41
N LEU A 312 -19.99 -1.39 1.22
CA LEU A 312 -19.27 -1.50 -0.06
C LEU A 312 -19.16 -2.97 -0.52
N ARG A 313 -20.23 -3.74 -0.31
CA ARG A 313 -20.26 -5.21 -0.47
C ARG A 313 -19.71 -5.71 -1.81
N PRO A 314 -20.05 -5.10 -2.97
CA PRO A 314 -19.60 -5.61 -4.27
C PRO A 314 -18.08 -5.65 -4.47
N VAL A 315 -17.35 -4.83 -3.70
CA VAL A 315 -15.88 -4.71 -3.79
C VAL A 315 -15.16 -5.20 -2.53
N ALA A 316 -15.91 -5.66 -1.53
CA ALA A 316 -15.38 -5.97 -0.20
C ALA A 316 -14.24 -6.99 -0.22
N ALA A 317 -14.41 -8.09 -0.95
CA ALA A 317 -13.40 -9.15 -1.04
C ALA A 317 -12.05 -8.63 -1.57
N LEU A 318 -12.07 -7.81 -2.63
CA LEU A 318 -10.86 -7.25 -3.24
C LEU A 318 -10.10 -6.35 -2.26
N TRP A 319 -10.82 -5.45 -1.58
CA TRP A 319 -10.21 -4.50 -0.65
C TRP A 319 -9.70 -5.18 0.63
N ILE A 320 -10.47 -6.11 1.21
CA ILE A 320 -10.07 -6.85 2.40
C ILE A 320 -8.84 -7.72 2.10
N PHE A 321 -8.86 -8.48 1.00
CA PHE A 321 -7.74 -9.34 0.64
C PHE A 321 -6.48 -8.53 0.28
N THR A 322 -6.64 -7.32 -0.30
CA THR A 322 -5.50 -6.41 -0.50
C THR A 322 -4.87 -6.00 0.83
N GLY A 323 -5.66 -5.73 1.87
CA GLY A 323 -5.14 -5.47 3.21
C GLY A 323 -4.38 -6.67 3.79
N LEU A 324 -4.88 -7.89 3.55
CA LEU A 324 -4.25 -9.13 4.02
C LEU A 324 -2.89 -9.42 3.35
N ILE A 325 -2.52 -8.74 2.26
CA ILE A 325 -1.16 -8.83 1.70
C ILE A 325 -0.13 -8.47 2.79
N GLY A 326 -0.41 -7.50 3.65
CA GLY A 326 0.53 -7.14 4.72
C GLY A 326 0.81 -8.28 5.69
N VAL A 327 -0.22 -9.06 6.04
CA VAL A 327 -0.08 -10.26 6.88
C VAL A 327 0.71 -11.33 6.14
N ALA A 328 0.42 -11.55 4.86
CA ALA A 328 1.16 -12.51 4.04
C ALA A 328 2.66 -12.14 3.91
N MET A 329 2.98 -10.85 3.84
CA MET A 329 4.37 -10.37 3.82
C MET A 329 5.10 -10.61 5.15
N ILE A 330 4.43 -10.44 6.29
CA ILE A 330 4.99 -10.80 7.60
C ILE A 330 5.25 -12.30 7.68
N VAL A 331 4.32 -13.14 7.22
CA VAL A 331 4.51 -14.59 7.21
C VAL A 331 5.72 -14.99 6.37
N ALA A 332 5.91 -14.32 5.23
CA ALA A 332 7.07 -14.54 4.36
C ALA A 332 8.39 -13.98 4.92
N HIS A 333 8.32 -13.02 5.85
CA HIS A 333 9.48 -12.34 6.42
C HIS A 333 9.23 -11.91 7.88
N PRO A 334 9.24 -12.86 8.84
CA PRO A 334 8.85 -12.62 10.23
C PRO A 334 9.93 -11.83 11.00
N VAL A 335 10.01 -10.52 10.73
CA VAL A 335 11.02 -9.61 11.28
C VAL A 335 10.36 -8.38 11.90
N HIS A 336 10.62 -8.13 13.18
CA HIS A 336 10.04 -6.99 13.90
C HIS A 336 10.48 -5.63 13.35
N THR A 337 11.74 -5.48 12.94
CA THR A 337 12.28 -4.19 12.48
C THR A 337 11.67 -3.71 11.16
N GLU A 338 11.14 -4.61 10.34
CA GLU A 338 10.50 -4.29 9.05
C GLU A 338 8.97 -4.29 9.14
N TRP A 339 8.39 -4.54 10.32
CA TRP A 339 6.96 -4.74 10.52
C TRP A 339 6.09 -3.63 9.92
N GLU A 340 6.44 -2.36 10.19
CA GLU A 340 5.68 -1.21 9.68
C GLU A 340 5.69 -1.13 8.14
N ARG A 341 6.81 -1.51 7.53
CA ARG A 341 7.01 -1.51 6.09
C ARG A 341 6.27 -2.68 5.43
N LEU A 342 6.31 -3.86 6.04
CA LEU A 342 5.64 -5.06 5.51
C LEU A 342 4.11 -4.98 5.63
N THR A 343 3.61 -4.31 6.67
CA THR A 343 2.17 -4.09 6.87
C THR A 343 1.59 -2.96 6.03
N LEU A 344 2.38 -2.30 5.18
CA LEU A 344 1.91 -1.19 4.34
C LEU A 344 0.60 -1.43 3.58
N PRO A 345 0.37 -2.61 2.95
CA PRO A 345 -0.87 -2.88 2.22
C PRO A 345 -2.12 -2.83 3.09
N LEU A 346 -2.00 -3.09 4.40
CA LEU A 346 -3.08 -3.01 5.38
C LEU A 346 -3.73 -1.63 5.41
N TRP A 347 -2.92 -0.59 5.24
CA TRP A 347 -3.36 0.79 5.35
C TRP A 347 -4.12 1.29 4.12
N ILE A 348 -4.09 0.57 2.99
CA ILE A 348 -4.83 0.92 1.77
C ILE A 348 -6.35 0.88 2.02
N PRO A 349 -6.95 -0.24 2.47
CA PRO A 349 -8.37 -0.26 2.80
C PRO A 349 -8.72 0.62 4.02
N VAL A 350 -7.79 0.83 4.97
CA VAL A 350 -7.99 1.78 6.08
C VAL A 350 -8.16 3.20 5.55
N ALA A 351 -7.28 3.66 4.67
CA ALA A 351 -7.36 4.98 4.03
C ALA A 351 -8.70 5.16 3.30
N ALA A 352 -9.15 4.13 2.57
CA ALA A 352 -10.43 4.14 1.87
C ALA A 352 -11.62 4.32 2.82
N VAL A 353 -11.62 3.59 3.93
CA VAL A 353 -12.72 3.60 4.90
C VAL A 353 -12.75 4.89 5.71
N LEU A 354 -11.58 5.43 6.09
CA LEU A 354 -11.48 6.76 6.69
C LEU A 354 -12.03 7.83 5.73
N GLY A 355 -11.58 7.82 4.47
CA GLY A 355 -12.07 8.76 3.47
C GLY A 355 -13.57 8.69 3.25
N PHE A 356 -14.13 7.49 3.15
CA PHE A 356 -15.57 7.26 3.03
C PHE A 356 -16.35 7.71 4.27
N GLY A 357 -15.90 7.33 5.47
CA GLY A 357 -16.54 7.68 6.73
C GLY A 357 -16.58 9.19 6.97
N THR A 358 -15.45 9.88 6.75
CA THR A 358 -15.37 11.34 6.88
C THR A 358 -16.22 12.04 5.83
N ALA A 359 -16.24 11.55 4.57
CA ALA A 359 -17.11 12.13 3.55
C ALA A 359 -18.59 12.03 3.95
N LEU A 360 -19.03 10.87 4.45
CA LEU A 360 -20.41 10.71 4.94
C LEU A 360 -20.74 11.65 6.10
N ALA A 361 -19.81 11.83 7.05
CA ALA A 361 -19.99 12.74 8.17
C ALA A 361 -20.15 14.20 7.71
N LEU A 362 -19.36 14.64 6.73
CA LEU A 362 -19.42 16.00 6.17
C LEU A 362 -20.65 16.25 5.28
N THR A 363 -21.20 15.21 4.65
CA THR A 363 -22.39 15.34 3.78
C THR A 363 -23.72 15.16 4.48
N ARG A 364 -23.73 14.75 5.75
CA ARG A 364 -24.98 14.64 6.52
C ARG A 364 -25.51 16.06 6.78
N PRO A 365 -26.73 16.42 6.34
CA PRO A 365 -27.32 17.68 6.75
C PRO A 365 -27.39 17.68 8.27
N ALA A 366 -26.89 18.75 8.89
CA ALA A 366 -27.16 19.01 10.29
C ALA A 366 -28.68 18.91 10.45
N ARG A 367 -29.16 18.00 11.30
CA ARG A 367 -30.55 18.06 11.76
C ARG A 367 -30.68 19.43 12.41
N THR A 368 -31.26 20.39 11.69
CA THR A 368 -31.81 21.58 12.33
C THR A 368 -32.75 21.05 13.41
N PRO A 369 -32.54 21.42 14.69
CA PRO A 369 -33.58 21.21 15.68
C PRO A 369 -34.85 21.81 15.08
N ASP A 370 -35.94 21.05 15.04
CA ASP A 370 -37.23 21.64 14.69
C ASP A 370 -37.37 22.89 15.55
N PRO A 371 -37.62 24.09 14.97
CA PRO A 371 -38.02 25.21 15.78
C PRO A 371 -39.24 24.72 16.56
N ALA A 372 -39.13 24.72 17.88
CA ALA A 372 -40.16 24.26 18.79
C ALA A 372 -41.50 24.68 18.21
N GLY A 373 -42.34 23.69 17.86
CA GLY A 373 -43.66 23.94 17.33
C GLY A 373 -44.36 24.96 18.24
N PRO A 374 -45.17 25.87 17.69
CA PRO A 374 -45.81 26.92 18.47
C PRO A 374 -46.48 26.29 19.70
N PRO A 375 -46.40 26.95 20.87
CA PRO A 375 -46.95 26.39 22.10
C PRO A 375 -48.41 25.98 21.84
N SER A 376 -48.73 24.73 22.19
CA SER A 376 -50.11 24.24 22.15
C SER A 376 -51.01 25.27 22.84
N PRO A 377 -52.11 25.71 22.22
CA PRO A 377 -53.08 26.55 22.88
C PRO A 377 -53.65 25.77 24.05
N GLU A 378 -53.20 26.17 25.24
CA GLU A 378 -54.04 26.51 26.38
C GLU A 378 -55.35 25.72 26.45
N GLU A 379 -55.31 24.74 27.34
CA GLU A 379 -56.40 24.14 28.09
C GLU A 379 -57.55 25.16 28.31
N ALA A 380 -58.49 25.19 27.37
CA ALA A 380 -59.71 25.96 27.51
C ALA A 380 -60.53 25.38 28.67
N PRO A 381 -61.03 26.20 29.61
CA PRO A 381 -61.88 25.73 30.70
C PRO A 381 -63.13 25.07 30.12
N GLY A 382 -63.41 23.83 30.53
CA GLY A 382 -64.60 23.10 30.12
C GLY A 382 -65.90 23.86 30.44
N PRO A 383 -66.97 23.68 29.64
CA PRO A 383 -68.22 24.39 29.82
C PRO A 383 -68.89 24.06 31.16
N PRO A 384 -69.60 25.02 31.78
CA PRO A 384 -70.26 24.79 33.06
C PRO A 384 -71.41 23.79 32.93
N VAL A 385 -71.44 22.81 33.83
CA VAL A 385 -72.55 21.88 33.99
C VAL A 385 -73.76 22.66 34.52
N THR A 386 -74.78 22.84 33.68
CA THR A 386 -76.07 23.41 34.08
C THR A 386 -76.90 22.40 34.87
N ALA A 387 -77.33 22.81 36.06
CA ALA A 387 -78.24 22.10 36.95
C ALA A 387 -79.68 22.04 36.36
N PRO A 388 -80.55 21.12 36.83
CA PRO A 388 -81.86 20.88 36.24
C PRO A 388 -82.88 21.99 36.56
N ALA A 389 -83.74 22.28 35.59
CA ALA A 389 -84.83 23.26 35.68
C ALA A 389 -85.89 22.84 36.71
N GLN A 390 -86.27 23.78 37.59
CA GLN A 390 -87.51 23.72 38.36
C GLN A 390 -88.68 24.24 37.52
N VAL A 391 -89.82 23.58 37.71
CA VAL A 391 -91.14 23.83 37.13
C VAL A 391 -91.75 25.11 37.72
N GLY A 392 -92.38 25.91 36.87
CA GLY A 392 -93.24 27.05 37.20
C GLY A 392 -93.85 27.66 35.96
#